data_AF-A0A958M8Q2-F1
#
_entry.id   AF-A0A958M8Q2-F1
#
_cell.length_a   1.000
_cell.length_b   1.000
_cell.length_c   1.000
_cell.angle_alpha   90.00
_cell.angle_beta   90.00
_cell.angle_gamma   90.00
#
_symmetry.space_group_name_H-M   'P 1'
#
loop_
_entity.id
_entity.type
_entity.pdbx_description
1 polymer ?
#
loop_
_entity_poly.entity_id
_entity_poly.type
_entity_poly.pdbx_seq_one_letter_code
_entity_poly.pdbx_strand_id
1 'polypeptide(L)'
;MKRIYAILFILFVISNLGYSQNRNKKIESLYKREDINRDIRVVNASWINTKRMEFSPAFYQNGLVYVSQSPNGIIEEKTGQTFNELFYADIDPNG
;
A
#
# COMPACT_ATOMS: atom_id res chain seq x y z
N MET A 1 4.03 54.16 9.92
CA MET A 1 4.97 53.05 9.62
C MET A 1 4.68 51.77 10.40
N LYS A 2 4.61 51.78 11.74
CA LYS A 2 4.37 50.56 12.55
C LYS A 2 3.10 49.75 12.19
N ARG A 3 2.00 50.44 11.80
CA ARG A 3 0.74 49.80 11.37
C ARG A 3 0.84 49.07 10.01
N ILE A 4 1.71 49.52 9.12
CA ILE A 4 1.94 48.90 7.81
C ILE A 4 2.70 47.57 7.97
N TYR A 5 3.70 47.54 8.85
CA TYR A 5 4.43 46.32 9.17
C TYR A 5 3.53 45.27 9.85
N ALA A 6 2.58 45.69 10.68
CA ALA A 6 1.60 44.78 11.28
C ALA A 6 0.69 44.14 10.23
N ILE A 7 0.25 44.90 9.22
CA ILE A 7 -0.59 44.38 8.13
C ILE A 7 0.20 43.39 7.24
N LEU A 8 1.46 43.71 6.93
CA LEU A 8 2.34 42.82 6.16
C LEU A 8 2.62 41.50 6.91
N PHE A 9 2.79 41.57 8.23
CA PHE A 9 3.00 40.38 9.06
C PHE A 9 1.77 39.48 9.09
N ILE A 10 0.56 40.04 9.18
CA ILE A 10 -0.69 39.27 9.14
C ILE A 10 -0.87 38.57 7.79
N LEU A 11 -0.57 39.25 6.68
CA LEU A 11 -0.64 38.64 5.34
C LEU A 11 0.35 37.49 5.16
N PHE A 12 1.53 37.56 5.76
CA PHE A 12 2.53 36.50 5.73
C PHE A 12 2.11 35.24 6.52
N VAL A 13 1.35 35.40 7.61
CA VAL A 13 0.88 34.27 8.40
C VAL A 13 -0.25 33.52 7.67
N ILE A 14 -1.15 34.24 7.00
CA ILE A 14 -2.30 33.65 6.30
C ILE A 14 -1.89 32.77 5.11
N SER A 15 -0.79 33.11 4.41
CA SER A 15 -0.31 32.30 3.27
C SER A 15 0.26 30.93 3.67
N ASN A 16 0.62 30.72 4.93
CA ASN A 16 1.16 29.46 5.43
C ASN A 16 0.08 28.51 6.01
N LEU A 17 -1.18 28.96 6.12
CA LEU A 17 -2.28 28.17 6.72
C LEU A 17 -2.98 27.22 5.74
N GLY A 18 -2.65 27.25 4.46
CA GLY A 18 -3.38 26.49 3.43
C GLY A 18 -2.50 25.58 2.61
N TYR A 19 -2.07 24.43 3.14
CA TYR A 19 -1.80 23.22 2.33
C TYR A 19 -1.58 22.00 3.24
N SER A 20 -2.64 21.55 3.91
CA SER A 20 -2.64 20.20 4.47
C SER A 20 -4.05 19.66 4.49
N GLN A 21 -4.17 18.38 4.10
CA GLN A 21 -5.40 17.57 4.12
C GLN A 21 -6.40 17.75 2.97
N ASN A 22 -6.11 17.15 1.81
CA ASN A 22 -7.21 16.73 0.91
C ASN A 22 -6.97 15.42 0.13
N ARG A 23 -5.91 14.66 0.42
CA ARG A 23 -5.73 13.33 -0.20
C ARG A 23 -6.52 12.23 0.49
N ASN A 24 -6.70 12.30 1.81
CA ASN A 24 -7.35 11.22 2.58
C ASN A 24 -8.87 11.15 2.39
N LYS A 25 -9.57 12.28 2.25
CA LYS A 25 -11.04 12.30 2.08
C LYS A 25 -11.50 11.64 0.77
N LYS A 26 -10.72 11.79 -0.31
CA LYS A 26 -11.01 11.16 -1.62
C LYS A 26 -10.81 9.64 -1.57
N ILE A 27 -9.83 9.17 -0.80
CA ILE A 27 -9.59 7.74 -0.56
C ILE A 27 -10.73 7.16 0.28
N GLU A 28 -11.12 7.83 1.36
CA GLU A 28 -12.22 7.42 2.23
C GLU A 28 -13.56 7.33 1.49
N SER A 29 -13.82 8.21 0.52
CA SER A 29 -15.02 8.15 -0.32
C SER A 29 -15.05 6.97 -1.30
N LEU A 30 -13.89 6.41 -1.68
CA LEU A 30 -13.84 5.21 -2.53
C LEU A 30 -14.25 3.94 -1.78
N TYR A 31 -14.01 3.90 -0.46
CA TYR A 31 -14.36 2.77 0.41
C TYR A 31 -15.77 2.89 1.04
N LYS A 32 -16.44 4.04 0.89
CA LYS A 32 -17.80 4.29 1.39
C LYS A 32 -18.93 3.79 0.48
N ARG A 33 -18.62 3.00 -0.56
CA ARG A 33 -19.66 2.39 -1.40
C ARG A 33 -20.22 1.18 -0.63
N GLU A 34 -21.40 1.40 -0.03
CA GLU A 34 -22.13 0.48 0.84
C GLU A 34 -22.39 -0.88 0.16
N ASP A 35 -22.35 -1.94 0.99
CA ASP A 35 -22.88 -3.29 0.76
C ASP A 35 -22.01 -4.38 0.12
N ILE A 36 -20.73 -4.46 0.48
CA ILE A 36 -20.03 -5.76 0.44
C ILE A 36 -19.44 -6.07 1.81
N ASN A 37 -20.26 -6.72 2.64
CA ASN A 37 -19.83 -7.43 3.85
C ASN A 37 -18.99 -8.65 3.44
N ARG A 38 -17.81 -8.39 2.89
CA ARG A 38 -16.72 -9.34 2.81
C ARG A 38 -15.71 -8.85 3.82
N ASP A 39 -15.18 -9.76 4.63
CA ASP A 39 -14.12 -9.54 5.60
C ASP A 39 -12.81 -9.21 4.84
N ILE A 40 -12.82 -8.11 4.07
CA ILE A 40 -11.74 -7.68 3.20
C ILE A 40 -10.73 -6.99 4.09
N ARG A 41 -9.67 -7.73 4.41
CA ARG A 41 -8.55 -7.23 5.18
C ARG A 41 -7.48 -6.73 4.22
N VAL A 42 -7.28 -5.41 4.20
CA VAL A 42 -6.11 -4.82 3.53
C VAL A 42 -4.91 -5.05 4.44
N VAL A 43 -4.00 -5.93 4.03
CA VAL A 43 -2.73 -6.18 4.71
C VAL A 43 -1.58 -5.57 3.92
N ASN A 44 -0.49 -5.25 4.63
CA ASN A 44 0.69 -4.70 3.99
C ASN A 44 1.35 -5.77 3.09
N ALA A 45 1.64 -5.42 1.83
CA ALA A 45 2.31 -6.28 0.87
C ALA A 45 3.83 -6.40 1.10
N SER A 46 4.35 -6.01 2.26
CA SER A 46 5.78 -6.13 2.59
C SER A 46 6.24 -7.57 2.63
N TRP A 47 5.35 -8.53 2.88
CA TRP A 47 5.68 -9.96 2.89
C TRP A 47 6.14 -10.50 1.55
N ILE A 48 5.72 -9.87 0.44
CA ILE A 48 6.15 -10.25 -0.92
C ILE A 48 7.31 -9.40 -1.45
N ASN A 49 7.84 -8.45 -0.66
CA ASN A 49 8.94 -7.57 -1.07
C ASN A 49 10.17 -7.86 -0.20
N THR A 50 10.83 -8.97 -0.48
CA THR A 50 11.95 -9.48 0.30
C THR A 50 13.27 -9.24 -0.42
N LYS A 51 14.40 -9.30 0.31
CA LYS A 51 15.74 -9.32 -0.30
C LYS A 51 16.13 -10.71 -0.83
N ARG A 52 15.20 -11.67 -0.78
CA ARG A 52 15.44 -13.07 -1.09
C ARG A 52 15.10 -13.35 -2.55
N MET A 53 15.21 -14.61 -2.97
CA MET A 53 14.87 -15.00 -4.32
C MET A 53 13.36 -14.85 -4.54
N GLU A 54 13.01 -14.14 -5.61
CA GLU A 54 11.62 -13.91 -6.02
C GLU A 54 11.47 -14.26 -7.49
N PHE A 55 10.31 -14.81 -7.84
CA PHE A 55 10.00 -15.19 -9.21
C PHE A 55 8.99 -14.20 -9.78
N SER A 56 9.10 -13.93 -11.07
CA SER A 56 8.11 -13.09 -11.76
C SER A 56 6.72 -13.72 -11.64
N PRO A 57 5.67 -12.93 -11.36
CA PRO A 57 4.30 -13.43 -11.38
C PRO A 57 3.96 -14.04 -12.74
N ALA A 58 3.12 -15.08 -12.73
CA ALA A 58 2.61 -15.72 -13.94
C ALA A 58 1.07 -15.80 -13.88
N PHE A 59 0.44 -15.68 -15.04
CA PHE A 59 -0.98 -15.98 -15.17
C PHE A 59 -1.20 -17.49 -15.16
N TYR A 60 -2.15 -17.95 -14.34
CA TYR A 60 -2.57 -19.34 -14.32
C TYR A 60 -4.09 -19.38 -14.14
N GLN A 61 -4.78 -19.96 -15.12
CA GLN A 61 -6.25 -19.94 -15.20
C GLN A 61 -6.79 -18.51 -15.09
N ASN A 62 -7.68 -18.25 -14.12
CA ASN A 62 -8.28 -16.94 -13.88
C ASN A 62 -7.59 -16.22 -12.72
N GLY A 63 -6.30 -16.47 -12.49
CA GLY A 63 -5.57 -15.88 -11.38
C GLY A 63 -4.11 -15.58 -11.67
N LEU A 64 -3.49 -14.88 -10.73
CA LEU A 64 -2.06 -14.63 -10.67
C LEU A 64 -1.42 -15.60 -9.68
N VAL A 65 -0.35 -16.25 -10.14
CA VAL A 65 0.53 -17.06 -9.32
C VAL A 65 1.82 -16.28 -9.08
N TYR A 66 2.29 -16.28 -7.84
CA TYR A 66 3.53 -15.65 -7.43
C TYR A 66 4.29 -16.54 -6.45
N VAL A 67 5.61 -16.51 -6.51
CA VAL A 67 6.48 -17.31 -5.64
C VAL A 67 7.51 -16.41 -4.98
N SER A 68 7.60 -16.49 -3.65
CA SER A 68 8.56 -15.75 -2.85
C SER A 68 8.99 -16.53 -1.61
N GLN A 69 10.12 -16.15 -1.03
CA GLN A 69 10.66 -16.76 0.19
C GLN A 69 10.25 -15.94 1.42
N SER A 70 9.47 -16.57 2.30
CA SER A 70 9.08 -15.93 3.57
C SER A 70 10.30 -15.68 4.45
N PRO A 71 10.42 -14.49 5.10
CA PRO A 71 11.54 -14.22 5.97
C PRO A 71 11.59 -15.03 7.25
N ASN A 72 10.44 -15.56 7.67
CA ASN A 72 10.26 -16.36 8.87
C ASN A 72 9.81 -17.80 8.53
N GLY A 73 10.02 -18.23 7.28
CA GLY A 73 9.66 -19.58 6.82
C GLY A 73 10.57 -20.68 7.36
N ILE A 74 10.23 -21.93 7.08
CA ILE A 74 11.06 -23.09 7.41
C ILE A 74 12.35 -23.02 6.58
N ILE A 75 13.48 -23.23 7.23
CA ILE A 75 14.81 -23.19 6.61
C ILE A 75 15.13 -24.56 6.01
N GLU A 76 15.55 -24.57 4.75
CA GLU A 76 16.13 -25.73 4.09
C GLU A 76 17.60 -25.89 4.52
N GLU A 77 17.95 -27.04 5.10
CA GLU A 77 19.29 -27.30 5.66
C GLU A 77 20.42 -27.20 4.62
N LYS A 78 20.13 -27.52 3.35
CA LYS A 78 21.16 -27.54 2.28
C LYS A 78 21.57 -26.16 1.79
N THR A 79 20.62 -25.22 1.74
CA THR A 79 20.83 -23.90 1.15
C THR A 79 20.94 -22.81 2.20
N GLY A 80 20.47 -23.08 3.44
CA GLY A 80 20.34 -22.08 4.50
C GLY A 80 19.29 -21.01 4.21
N GLN A 81 18.48 -21.21 3.17
CA GLN A 81 17.40 -20.31 2.78
C GLN A 81 16.05 -20.88 3.20
N THR A 82 15.02 -20.04 3.23
CA THR A 82 13.67 -20.49 3.50
C THR A 82 13.06 -21.13 2.25
N PHE A 83 12.12 -22.05 2.45
CA PHE A 83 11.38 -22.63 1.33
C PHE A 83 10.61 -21.55 0.56
N ASN A 84 10.45 -21.80 -0.74
CA ASN A 84 9.60 -20.98 -1.60
C ASN A 84 8.13 -21.24 -1.26
N GLU A 85 7.38 -20.17 -1.04
CA GLU A 85 5.93 -20.22 -0.84
C GLU A 85 5.20 -19.80 -2.12
N LEU A 86 4.12 -20.50 -2.42
CA LEU A 86 3.26 -20.24 -3.58
C LEU A 86 2.06 -19.42 -3.14
N PHE A 87 1.86 -18.28 -3.78
CA PHE A 87 0.72 -17.39 -3.59
C PHE A 87 -0.17 -17.42 -4.83
N TYR A 88 -1.47 -17.46 -4.61
CA TYR A 88 -2.48 -17.40 -5.68
C TYR A 88 -3.49 -16.31 -5.34
N ALA A 89 -3.80 -15.47 -6.33
CA ALA A 89 -4.84 -14.47 -6.25
C ALA A 89 -5.77 -14.58 -7.46
N ASP A 90 -7.07 -14.73 -7.22
CA ASP A 90 -8.07 -14.68 -8.28
C ASP A 90 -8.09 -13.29 -8.94
N ILE A 91 -8.21 -13.27 -10.26
CA ILE A 91 -8.50 -12.08 -11.04
C ILE A 91 -9.99 -12.11 -11.34
N ASP A 92 -10.74 -11.20 -10.73
CA ASP A 92 -12.14 -10.99 -11.10
C ASP A 92 -12.19 -10.54 -12.58
N PRO A 93 -13.20 -10.93 -13.37
CA PRO A 93 -13.43 -10.40 -14.71
C PRO A 93 -13.34 -8.86 -14.84
N ASN A 94 -13.53 -8.14 -13.73
CA ASN A 94 -13.48 -6.68 -13.69
C ASN A 94 -12.09 -6.06 -13.45
N GLY A 95 -11.05 -6.88 -13.24
CA GLY A 95 -9.70 -6.41 -12.88
C GLY A 95 -9.68 -5.71 -11.52
#